data_AF-A0A945HDJ2-F1
#
_entry.id   AF-A0A945HDJ2-F1
#
_cell.length_a   1.000
_cell.length_b   1.000
_cell.length_c   1.000
_cell.angle_alpha   90.00
_cell.angle_beta   90.00
_cell.angle_gamma   90.00
#
_symmetry.space_group_name_H-M   'P 1'
#
loop_
_entity.id
_entity.type
_entity.pdbx_description
1 polymer ?
#
loop_
_entity_poly.entity_id
_entity_poly.type
_entity_poly.pdbx_seq_one_letter_code
_entity_poly.pdbx_strand_id
1 'polypeptide(L)'
;MLWSLGHTDSRETFVELFSDFMGMTGGGQALGRYAHYLTGITWIGLLYFFNFIQGSAFAEMSDGARGEALRKITWRTLWWFRWAALGTWVTGIWILIAQEVRGDYFRSAAGMGISFGFLLGTTMAANVWMVIWPAQQIAIGSSVAVSEGGEADPAAPAAAKRAARASRVNTLFSFPLVFFMMFPSHFSMNFGSSGSLTLDPGARITIWIVFFVIWVAMELAALGKLGGYDGFLNKTVLDKHRHTIGYGLGITLVLYLLFEILA
;
A
#
# COMPACT_ATOMS: atom_id res chain seq x y z
N MET A 1 -11.48 -20.35 46.48
CA MET A 1 -11.31 -21.34 45.40
C MET A 1 -10.91 -20.56 44.17
N LEU A 2 -9.60 -20.39 44.00
CA LEU A 2 -8.95 -19.62 42.94
C LEU A 2 -8.69 -20.57 41.76
N TRP A 3 -8.82 -20.02 40.55
CA TRP A 3 -8.24 -20.51 39.29
C TRP A 3 -8.85 -21.77 38.64
N SER A 4 -9.80 -21.53 37.73
CA SER A 4 -9.86 -22.29 36.47
C SER A 4 -9.52 -21.30 35.36
N LEU A 5 -8.23 -21.15 35.06
CA LEU A 5 -7.84 -20.61 33.76
C LEU A 5 -8.06 -21.73 32.75
N GLY A 6 -8.93 -21.47 31.77
CA GLY A 6 -9.12 -22.34 30.62
C GLY A 6 -7.80 -22.52 29.89
N HIS A 7 -7.18 -23.68 30.09
CA HIS A 7 -6.12 -24.17 29.24
C HIS A 7 -6.82 -24.93 28.11
N THR A 8 -7.05 -24.27 26.99
CA THR A 8 -7.48 -24.95 25.76
C THR A 8 -6.39 -25.95 25.37
N ASP A 9 -6.76 -27.23 25.26
CA ASP A 9 -5.84 -28.30 24.87
C ASP A 9 -5.28 -28.03 23.47
N SER A 10 -3.98 -28.21 23.27
CA SER A 10 -3.32 -27.95 21.97
C SER A 10 -3.89 -28.83 20.85
N ARG A 11 -4.46 -30.00 21.20
CA ARG A 11 -5.18 -30.87 20.26
C ARG A 11 -6.47 -30.25 19.73
N GLU A 12 -7.21 -29.51 20.56
CA GLU A 12 -8.45 -28.87 20.14
C GLU A 12 -8.16 -27.70 19.18
N THR A 13 -7.14 -26.89 19.48
CA THR A 13 -6.69 -25.81 18.57
C THR A 13 -6.20 -26.33 17.22
N PHE A 14 -5.54 -27.49 17.21
CA PHE A 14 -5.12 -28.15 15.99
C PHE A 14 -6.32 -28.61 15.16
N VAL A 15 -7.32 -29.23 15.80
CA VAL A 15 -8.54 -29.69 15.12
C VAL A 15 -9.32 -28.50 14.55
N GLU A 16 -9.52 -27.42 15.30
CA GLU A 16 -10.22 -26.20 14.82
C GLU A 16 -9.58 -25.59 13.57
N LEU A 17 -8.24 -25.56 13.48
CA LEU A 17 -7.53 -25.04 12.31
C LEU A 17 -7.91 -25.77 11.01
N PHE A 18 -8.19 -27.08 11.09
CA PHE A 18 -8.50 -27.90 9.92
C PHE A 18 -10.00 -28.15 9.71
N SER A 19 -10.82 -28.05 10.76
CA SER A 19 -12.26 -28.36 10.71
C SER A 19 -13.14 -27.13 10.53
N ASP A 20 -12.72 -25.95 11.01
CA ASP A 20 -13.51 -24.72 10.96
C ASP A 20 -12.88 -23.72 9.99
N PHE A 21 -13.01 -23.95 8.69
CA PHE A 21 -12.37 -23.11 7.68
C PHE A 21 -12.83 -21.63 7.74
N MET A 22 -14.08 -21.37 8.13
CA MET A 22 -14.66 -20.02 8.12
C MET A 22 -14.68 -19.35 9.50
N GLY A 23 -14.31 -20.05 10.57
CA GLY A 23 -14.24 -19.52 11.92
C GLY A 23 -13.13 -18.50 12.16
N MET A 24 -13.28 -17.72 13.22
CA MET A 24 -12.33 -16.66 13.60
C MET A 24 -10.92 -17.16 13.92
N THR A 25 -10.80 -18.39 14.42
CA THR A 25 -9.53 -19.11 14.70
C THR A 25 -9.21 -20.16 13.62
N GLY A 26 -10.02 -20.21 12.57
CA GLY A 26 -10.05 -21.23 11.55
C GLY A 26 -8.93 -21.22 10.51
N GLY A 27 -8.83 -22.31 9.75
CA GLY A 27 -7.84 -22.46 8.67
C GLY A 27 -7.91 -21.37 7.59
N GLY A 28 -9.11 -20.88 7.25
CA GLY A 28 -9.28 -19.81 6.27
C GLY A 28 -8.71 -18.47 6.72
N GLN A 29 -8.71 -18.16 8.03
CA GLN A 29 -8.05 -16.99 8.58
C GLN A 29 -6.53 -17.07 8.46
N ALA A 30 -5.96 -18.21 8.84
CA ALA A 30 -4.52 -18.44 8.73
C ALA A 30 -4.05 -18.36 7.27
N LEU A 31 -4.78 -19.00 6.36
CA LEU A 31 -4.51 -18.97 4.93
C LEU A 31 -4.68 -17.57 4.33
N GLY A 32 -5.75 -16.85 4.70
CA GLY A 32 -6.00 -15.49 4.25
C GLY A 32 -4.86 -14.55 4.64
N ARG A 33 -4.40 -14.60 5.90
CA ARG A 33 -3.26 -13.82 6.38
C ARG A 33 -1.97 -14.19 5.67
N TYR A 34 -1.67 -15.49 5.53
CA TYR A 34 -0.48 -15.95 4.82
C TYR A 34 -0.47 -15.45 3.37
N ALA A 35 -1.59 -15.60 2.65
CA ALA A 35 -1.74 -15.10 1.29
C ALA A 35 -1.60 -13.57 1.21
N HIS A 36 -2.18 -12.84 2.17
CA HIS A 36 -2.07 -11.38 2.24
C HIS A 36 -0.63 -10.91 2.42
N TYR A 37 0.13 -11.54 3.33
CA TYR A 37 1.53 -11.21 3.53
C TYR A 37 2.39 -11.56 2.32
N LEU A 38 2.21 -12.74 1.74
CA LEU A 38 2.99 -13.17 0.57
C LEU A 38 2.78 -12.25 -0.63
N THR A 39 1.51 -11.95 -0.93
CA THR A 39 1.17 -11.02 -2.03
C THR A 39 1.60 -9.60 -1.70
N GLY A 40 1.47 -9.16 -0.44
CA GLY A 40 1.83 -7.81 0.01
C GLY A 40 3.34 -7.56 -0.09
N ILE A 41 4.16 -8.51 0.37
CA ILE A 41 5.63 -8.46 0.23
C ILE A 41 6.02 -8.40 -1.24
N THR A 42 5.40 -9.22 -2.08
CA THR A 42 5.63 -9.21 -3.53
C THR A 42 5.27 -7.85 -4.13
N TRP A 43 4.10 -7.32 -3.79
CA TRP A 43 3.61 -6.07 -4.32
C TRP A 43 4.50 -4.88 -3.94
N ILE A 44 4.77 -4.70 -2.65
CA ILE A 44 5.58 -3.59 -2.14
C ILE A 44 7.05 -3.76 -2.54
N GLY A 45 7.57 -4.98 -2.56
CA GLY A 45 8.92 -5.27 -3.04
C GLY A 45 9.11 -4.86 -4.50
N LEU A 46 8.15 -5.19 -5.38
CA LEU A 46 8.19 -4.79 -6.77
C LEU A 46 8.00 -3.28 -6.96
N LEU A 47 7.15 -2.64 -6.13
CA LEU A 47 7.03 -1.18 -6.09
C LEU A 47 8.39 -0.53 -5.84
N TYR A 48 9.13 -1.01 -4.84
CA TYR A 48 10.46 -0.51 -4.48
C TYR A 48 11.50 -0.81 -5.55
N PHE A 49 11.45 -1.97 -6.18
CA PHE A 49 12.28 -2.27 -7.35
C PHE A 49 12.10 -1.23 -8.45
N PHE A 50 10.87 -0.90 -8.85
CA PHE A 50 10.62 0.11 -9.88
C PHE A 50 11.11 1.50 -9.47
N ASN A 51 10.95 1.85 -8.20
CA ASN A 51 11.18 3.21 -7.71
C ASN A 51 12.64 3.49 -7.34
N PHE A 52 13.38 2.49 -6.86
CA PHE A 52 14.73 2.65 -6.31
C PHE A 52 15.82 2.07 -7.21
N ILE A 53 15.48 1.09 -8.05
CA ILE A 53 16.49 0.34 -8.83
C ILE A 53 16.27 0.53 -10.32
N GLN A 54 15.09 0.19 -10.84
CA GLN A 54 14.89 0.11 -12.30
C GLN A 54 15.13 1.45 -13.00
N GLY A 55 14.60 2.55 -12.45
CA GLY A 55 14.71 3.87 -13.07
C GLY A 55 16.14 4.36 -13.24
N SER A 56 16.99 4.20 -12.23
CA SER A 56 18.42 4.57 -12.31
C SER A 56 19.18 3.64 -13.23
N ALA A 57 18.97 2.33 -13.10
CA ALA A 57 19.63 1.34 -13.95
C ALA A 57 19.33 1.59 -15.44
N PHE A 58 18.09 1.93 -15.79
CA PHE A 58 17.72 2.19 -17.18
C PHE A 58 18.32 3.48 -17.73
N ALA A 59 18.51 4.51 -16.91
CA ALA A 59 19.15 5.76 -17.32
C ALA A 59 20.60 5.56 -17.80
N GLU A 60 21.27 4.52 -17.32
CA GLU A 60 22.65 4.17 -17.66
C GLU A 60 22.76 3.18 -18.84
N MET A 61 21.64 2.63 -19.32
CA MET A 61 21.59 1.69 -20.45
C MET A 61 21.54 2.42 -21.80
N SER A 62 22.14 1.80 -22.82
CA SER A 62 21.88 2.15 -24.23
C SER A 62 20.44 1.85 -24.62
N ASP A 63 19.94 2.50 -25.68
CA ASP A 63 18.53 2.34 -26.09
C ASP A 63 18.18 0.89 -26.46
N GLY A 64 19.09 0.18 -27.14
CA GLY A 64 18.92 -1.24 -27.47
C GLY A 64 18.82 -2.14 -26.22
N ALA A 65 19.75 -1.97 -25.27
CA ALA A 65 19.75 -2.74 -24.01
C ALA A 65 18.52 -2.42 -23.15
N ARG A 66 18.13 -1.14 -23.08
CA ARG A 66 16.92 -0.70 -22.36
C ARG A 66 15.67 -1.29 -22.98
N GLY A 67 15.54 -1.27 -24.30
CA GLY A 67 14.43 -1.90 -25.02
C GLY A 67 14.31 -3.40 -24.73
N GLU A 68 15.42 -4.12 -24.70
CA GLU A 68 15.43 -5.53 -24.33
C GLU A 68 15.05 -5.79 -22.87
N ALA A 69 15.58 -5.01 -21.93
CA ALA A 69 15.23 -5.09 -20.52
C ALA A 69 13.74 -4.80 -20.28
N LEU A 70 13.17 -3.84 -21.02
CA LEU A 70 11.75 -3.53 -20.99
C LEU A 70 10.88 -4.72 -21.42
N ARG A 71 11.23 -5.39 -22.55
CA ARG A 71 10.51 -6.57 -23.05
C ARG A 71 10.63 -7.78 -22.12
N LYS A 72 11.82 -8.07 -21.62
CA LYS A 72 12.10 -9.32 -20.89
C LYS A 72 11.83 -9.21 -19.40
N ILE A 73 12.18 -8.08 -18.79
CA ILE A 73 12.13 -7.88 -17.33
C ILE A 73 10.88 -7.07 -16.98
N THR A 74 10.80 -5.81 -17.41
CA THR A 74 9.77 -4.86 -16.91
C THR A 74 8.35 -5.35 -17.17
N TRP A 75 8.07 -5.93 -18.35
CA TRP A 75 6.75 -6.45 -18.66
C TRP A 75 6.31 -7.56 -17.70
N ARG A 76 7.21 -8.51 -17.39
CA ARG A 76 6.95 -9.60 -16.45
C ARG A 76 6.79 -9.06 -15.04
N THR A 77 7.64 -8.12 -14.65
CA THR A 77 7.55 -7.46 -13.34
C THR A 77 6.23 -6.72 -13.17
N LEU A 78 5.75 -6.02 -14.20
CA LEU A 78 4.46 -5.32 -14.19
C LEU A 78 3.29 -6.29 -14.07
N TRP A 79 3.35 -7.46 -14.72
CA TRP A 79 2.34 -8.49 -14.57
C TRP A 79 2.23 -8.94 -13.11
N TRP A 80 3.36 -9.32 -12.48
CA TRP A 80 3.39 -9.73 -11.08
C TRP A 80 2.94 -8.62 -10.15
N PHE A 81 3.39 -7.39 -10.40
CA PHE A 81 3.03 -6.22 -9.61
C PHE A 81 1.51 -5.98 -9.59
N ARG A 82 0.83 -6.12 -10.74
CA ARG A 82 -0.63 -5.94 -10.85
C ARG A 82 -1.41 -6.99 -10.08
N TRP A 83 -1.05 -8.25 -10.25
CA TRP A 83 -1.76 -9.36 -9.61
C TRP A 83 -1.42 -9.51 -8.14
N ALA A 84 -0.19 -9.17 -7.73
CA ALA A 84 0.16 -9.05 -6.32
C ALA A 84 -0.68 -7.96 -5.64
N ALA A 85 -0.84 -6.78 -6.28
CA ALA A 85 -1.70 -5.72 -5.76
C ALA A 85 -3.15 -6.16 -5.56
N LEU A 86 -3.73 -6.82 -6.57
CA LEU A 86 -5.10 -7.33 -6.49
C LEU A 86 -5.20 -8.44 -5.43
N GLY A 87 -4.23 -9.36 -5.39
CA GLY A 87 -4.17 -10.45 -4.43
C GLY A 87 -4.13 -9.95 -2.99
N THR A 88 -3.30 -8.96 -2.70
CA THR A 88 -3.25 -8.31 -1.37
C THR A 88 -4.58 -7.66 -1.03
N TRP A 89 -5.18 -6.93 -1.96
CA TRP A 89 -6.45 -6.26 -1.71
C TRP A 89 -7.60 -7.27 -1.44
N VAL A 90 -7.74 -8.30 -2.28
CA VAL A 90 -8.78 -9.34 -2.13
C VAL A 90 -8.60 -10.12 -0.83
N THR A 91 -7.38 -10.55 -0.53
CA THR A 91 -7.08 -11.28 0.73
C THR A 91 -7.26 -10.39 1.96
N GLY A 92 -7.01 -9.07 1.85
CA GLY A 92 -7.32 -8.11 2.91
C GLY A 92 -8.82 -8.02 3.19
N ILE A 93 -9.65 -7.95 2.14
CA ILE A 93 -11.12 -7.98 2.28
C ILE A 93 -11.57 -9.29 2.89
N TRP A 94 -11.02 -10.42 2.45
CA TRP A 94 -11.30 -11.72 3.06
C TRP A 94 -11.06 -11.65 4.57
N ILE A 95 -9.88 -11.23 5.01
CA ILE A 95 -9.54 -11.16 6.44
C ILE A 95 -10.55 -10.30 7.21
N LEU A 96 -10.94 -9.13 6.68
CA LEU A 96 -11.93 -8.26 7.33
C LEU A 96 -13.30 -8.92 7.47
N ILE A 97 -13.76 -9.64 6.43
CA ILE A 97 -15.03 -10.37 6.46
C ILE A 97 -14.94 -11.54 7.46
N ALA A 98 -13.87 -12.33 7.41
CA ALA A 98 -13.70 -13.50 8.25
C ALA A 98 -13.48 -13.17 9.73
N GLN A 99 -13.00 -11.96 10.06
CA GLN A 99 -12.87 -11.50 11.45
C GLN A 99 -14.18 -10.92 12.00
N GLU A 100 -15.24 -10.86 11.19
CA GLU A 100 -16.50 -10.20 11.52
C GLU A 100 -16.29 -8.80 12.12
N VAL A 101 -15.36 -8.05 11.55
CA VAL A 101 -15.02 -6.73 12.08
C VAL A 101 -16.23 -5.80 11.97
N ARG A 102 -16.81 -5.42 13.11
CA ARG A 102 -18.03 -4.58 13.18
C ARG A 102 -17.83 -3.35 14.04
N GLY A 103 -18.62 -2.32 13.71
CA GLY A 103 -18.95 -1.17 14.57
C GLY A 103 -17.78 -0.59 15.35
N ASP A 104 -17.68 -0.99 16.61
CA ASP A 104 -16.78 -0.38 17.60
C ASP A 104 -15.29 -0.67 17.35
N TYR A 105 -14.95 -1.73 16.61
CA TYR A 105 -13.56 -1.97 16.24
C TYR A 105 -12.98 -0.79 15.46
N PHE A 106 -13.69 -0.27 14.47
CA PHE A 106 -13.22 0.86 13.65
C PHE A 106 -13.15 2.19 14.42
N ARG A 107 -13.66 2.22 15.66
CA ARG A 107 -13.55 3.35 16.58
C ARG A 107 -12.35 3.23 17.53
N SER A 108 -11.68 2.07 17.54
CA SER A 108 -10.43 1.83 18.26
C SER A 108 -9.22 2.35 17.50
N ALA A 109 -8.11 2.55 18.21
CA ALA A 109 -6.85 2.91 17.58
C ALA A 109 -6.39 1.86 16.56
N ALA A 110 -6.53 0.57 16.92
CA ALA A 110 -6.24 -0.56 16.04
C ALA A 110 -7.07 -0.51 14.75
N GLY A 111 -8.39 -0.32 14.88
CA GLY A 111 -9.29 -0.29 13.74
C GLY A 111 -9.07 0.91 12.83
N MET A 112 -8.77 2.10 13.38
CA MET A 112 -8.38 3.24 12.55
C MET A 112 -7.08 2.97 11.79
N GLY A 113 -6.08 2.36 12.42
CA GLY A 113 -4.83 1.94 11.75
C GLY A 113 -5.09 0.99 10.57
N ILE A 114 -5.94 -0.02 10.77
CA ILE A 114 -6.39 -0.90 9.68
C ILE A 114 -7.15 -0.14 8.60
N SER A 115 -8.02 0.81 8.96
CA SER A 115 -8.75 1.62 7.98
C SER A 115 -7.81 2.51 7.14
N PHE A 116 -6.75 3.07 7.74
CA PHE A 116 -5.73 3.81 7.00
C PHE A 116 -5.03 2.91 5.98
N GLY A 117 -4.57 1.75 6.44
CA GLY A 117 -3.94 0.76 5.57
C GLY A 117 -4.86 0.33 4.43
N PHE A 118 -6.14 0.05 4.72
CA PHE A 118 -7.12 -0.37 3.73
C PHE A 118 -7.38 0.72 2.68
N LEU A 119 -7.54 1.98 3.09
CA LEU A 119 -7.81 3.08 2.16
C LEU A 119 -6.60 3.38 1.28
N LEU A 120 -5.41 3.45 1.88
CA LEU A 120 -4.16 3.64 1.14
C LEU A 120 -3.93 2.46 0.18
N GLY A 121 -4.09 1.23 0.65
CA GLY A 121 -3.92 0.02 -0.16
C GLY A 121 -4.91 -0.04 -1.32
N THR A 122 -6.18 0.32 -1.09
CA THR A 122 -7.19 0.40 -2.15
C THR A 122 -6.81 1.44 -3.19
N THR A 123 -6.40 2.64 -2.76
CA THR A 123 -5.96 3.72 -3.66
C THR A 123 -4.73 3.29 -4.47
N MET A 124 -3.77 2.67 -3.81
CA MET A 124 -2.55 2.19 -4.46
C MET A 124 -2.85 1.11 -5.49
N ALA A 125 -3.71 0.13 -5.16
CA ALA A 125 -4.12 -0.93 -6.09
C ALA A 125 -4.89 -0.34 -7.29
N ALA A 126 -5.78 0.62 -7.04
CA ALA A 126 -6.45 1.40 -8.06
C ALA A 126 -5.46 2.11 -9.00
N ASN A 127 -4.42 2.75 -8.45
CA ASN A 127 -3.36 3.38 -9.23
C ASN A 127 -2.59 2.38 -10.09
N VAL A 128 -2.30 1.18 -9.58
CA VAL A 128 -1.64 0.12 -10.35
C VAL A 128 -2.44 -0.24 -11.60
N TRP A 129 -3.74 -0.47 -11.44
CA TRP A 129 -4.60 -0.97 -12.51
C TRP A 129 -5.10 0.11 -13.47
N MET A 130 -5.45 1.29 -12.96
CA MET A 130 -6.11 2.35 -13.74
C MET A 130 -5.16 3.43 -14.25
N VAL A 131 -3.97 3.56 -13.66
CA VAL A 131 -3.03 4.64 -14.00
C VAL A 131 -1.71 4.08 -14.51
N ILE A 132 -1.01 3.28 -13.69
CA ILE A 132 0.33 2.79 -13.99
C ILE A 132 0.28 1.84 -15.18
N TRP A 133 -0.60 0.83 -15.15
CA TRP A 133 -0.65 -0.17 -16.20
C TRP A 133 -0.94 0.42 -17.60
N PRO A 134 -2.04 1.16 -17.83
CA PRO A 134 -2.34 1.71 -19.16
C PRO A 134 -1.25 2.65 -19.65
N ALA A 135 -0.69 3.48 -18.77
CA ALA A 135 0.37 4.40 -19.13
C ALA A 135 1.70 3.70 -19.46
N GLN A 136 2.02 2.60 -18.75
CA GLN A 136 3.19 1.78 -19.05
C GLN A 136 3.03 1.03 -20.37
N GLN A 137 1.83 0.60 -20.75
CA GLN A 137 1.62 -0.02 -22.07
C GLN A 137 2.04 0.92 -23.21
N ILE A 138 1.72 2.20 -23.11
CA ILE A 138 2.11 3.23 -24.09
C ILE A 138 3.62 3.48 -24.05
N ALA A 139 4.17 3.78 -22.87
CA ALA A 139 5.58 4.14 -22.73
C ALA A 139 6.54 3.00 -23.12
N ILE A 140 6.22 1.77 -22.70
CA ILE A 140 7.00 0.59 -23.02
C ILE A 140 6.81 0.21 -24.48
N GLY A 141 5.58 0.23 -25.00
CA GLY A 141 5.30 -0.07 -26.41
C GLY A 141 6.10 0.83 -27.35
N SER A 142 6.12 2.14 -27.08
CA SER A 142 6.94 3.09 -27.83
C SER A 142 8.44 2.79 -27.75
N SER A 143 8.95 2.47 -26.56
CA SER A 143 10.37 2.18 -26.38
C SER A 143 10.79 0.91 -27.12
N VAL A 144 9.91 -0.08 -27.17
CA VAL A 144 10.10 -1.33 -27.93
C VAL A 144 10.12 -1.05 -29.43
N ALA A 145 9.15 -0.29 -29.94
CA ALA A 145 9.09 0.07 -31.36
C ALA A 145 10.36 0.80 -31.82
N VAL A 146 10.83 1.79 -31.05
CA VAL A 146 12.08 2.52 -31.33
C VAL A 146 13.29 1.59 -31.34
N SER A 147 13.37 0.64 -30.40
CA SER A 147 14.47 -0.33 -30.35
C SER A 147 14.52 -1.28 -31.56
N GLU A 148 13.43 -1.38 -32.31
CA GLU A 148 13.27 -2.21 -33.51
C GLU A 148 13.33 -1.37 -34.80
N GLY A 149 13.69 -0.09 -34.71
CA GLY A 149 13.83 0.82 -35.85
C GLY A 149 12.55 1.55 -36.26
N GLY A 150 11.47 1.45 -35.46
CA GLY A 150 10.23 2.19 -35.65
C GLY A 150 10.26 3.60 -35.04
N GLU A 151 9.13 4.32 -35.18
CA GLU A 151 8.97 5.67 -34.63
C GLU A 151 8.50 5.67 -33.17
N ALA A 152 8.86 6.73 -32.43
CA ALA A 152 8.40 6.93 -31.07
C ALA A 152 6.95 7.44 -31.03
N ASP A 153 6.14 6.93 -30.11
CA ASP A 153 4.80 7.45 -29.85
C ASP A 153 4.89 8.84 -29.19
N PRO A 154 4.31 9.90 -29.77
CA PRO A 154 4.31 11.24 -29.18
C PRO A 154 3.69 11.30 -27.77
N ALA A 155 2.79 10.37 -27.42
CA ALA A 155 2.16 10.28 -26.11
C ALA A 155 3.04 9.59 -25.05
N ALA A 156 4.09 8.87 -25.45
CA ALA A 156 4.92 8.08 -24.54
C ALA A 156 5.56 8.87 -23.40
N PRO A 157 6.13 10.08 -23.61
CA PRO A 157 6.72 10.85 -22.51
C PRO A 157 5.69 11.27 -21.45
N ALA A 158 4.48 11.67 -21.87
CA ALA A 158 3.41 12.04 -20.97
C ALA A 158 2.88 10.83 -20.19
N ALA A 159 2.72 9.69 -20.86
CA ALA A 159 2.33 8.43 -20.24
C ALA A 159 3.38 7.96 -19.21
N ALA A 160 4.67 7.97 -19.56
CA ALA A 160 5.76 7.63 -18.66
C ALA A 160 5.76 8.53 -17.41
N LYS A 161 5.59 9.85 -17.58
CA LYS A 161 5.48 10.80 -16.46
C LYS A 161 4.28 10.46 -15.55
N ARG A 162 3.10 10.19 -16.13
CA ARG A 162 1.90 9.80 -15.38
C ARG A 162 2.11 8.50 -14.58
N ALA A 163 2.69 7.48 -15.19
CA ALA A 163 3.00 6.21 -14.51
C ALA A 163 4.01 6.43 -13.37
N ALA A 164 5.05 7.24 -13.61
CA ALA A 164 6.07 7.54 -12.61
C ALA A 164 5.48 8.27 -11.39
N ARG A 165 4.59 9.24 -11.60
CA ARG A 165 3.93 9.99 -10.50
C ARG A 165 3.04 9.10 -9.65
N ALA A 166 2.19 8.29 -10.27
CA ALA A 166 1.36 7.32 -9.56
C ALA A 166 2.21 6.28 -8.80
N SER A 167 3.31 5.81 -9.39
CA SER A 167 4.23 4.88 -8.73
C SER A 167 4.95 5.51 -7.53
N ARG A 168 5.33 6.80 -7.63
CA ARG A 168 5.95 7.56 -6.55
C ARG A 168 4.99 7.82 -5.40
N VAL A 169 3.74 8.19 -5.66
CA VAL A 169 2.76 8.37 -4.56
C VAL A 169 2.39 7.05 -3.91
N ASN A 170 2.33 5.94 -4.67
CA ASN A 170 2.20 4.61 -4.07
C ASN A 170 3.38 4.30 -3.14
N THR A 171 4.60 4.67 -3.53
CA THR A 171 5.79 4.50 -2.67
C THR A 171 5.75 5.39 -1.44
N LEU A 172 5.21 6.62 -1.55
CA LEU A 172 4.99 7.48 -0.39
C LEU A 172 4.01 6.84 0.59
N PHE A 173 2.87 6.36 0.08
CA PHE A 173 1.80 5.77 0.88
C PHE A 173 2.14 4.40 1.45
N SER A 174 3.06 3.63 0.85
CA SER A 174 3.45 2.33 1.39
C SER A 174 4.08 2.43 2.78
N PHE A 175 4.75 3.54 3.11
CA PHE A 175 5.32 3.74 4.45
C PHE A 175 4.27 3.79 5.56
N PRO A 176 3.29 4.74 5.55
CA PRO A 176 2.24 4.75 6.55
C PRO A 176 1.35 3.51 6.45
N LEU A 177 1.06 3.00 5.25
CA LEU A 177 0.27 1.77 5.07
C LEU A 177 0.87 0.59 5.84
N VAL A 178 2.14 0.26 5.59
CA VAL A 178 2.79 -0.89 6.22
C VAL A 178 2.87 -0.69 7.73
N PHE A 179 3.22 0.51 8.18
CA PHE A 179 3.29 0.82 9.61
C PHE A 179 1.93 0.64 10.29
N PHE A 180 0.87 1.25 9.76
CA PHE A 180 -0.46 1.20 10.37
C PHE A 180 -1.17 -0.14 10.22
N MET A 181 -0.80 -0.97 9.24
CA MET A 181 -1.27 -2.37 9.18
C MET A 181 -0.58 -3.26 10.22
N MET A 182 0.66 -2.97 10.61
CA MET A 182 1.35 -3.66 11.71
C MET A 182 0.93 -3.11 13.09
N PHE A 183 0.42 -1.88 13.12
CA PHE A 183 0.11 -1.13 14.33
C PHE A 183 -0.81 -1.84 15.33
N PRO A 184 -1.93 -2.50 14.93
CA PRO A 184 -2.76 -3.27 15.84
C PRO A 184 -1.98 -4.26 16.71
N SER A 185 -1.06 -5.01 16.11
CA SER A 185 -0.37 -6.12 16.76
C SER A 185 0.81 -5.70 17.64
N HIS A 186 1.30 -4.47 17.50
CA HIS A 186 2.56 -4.04 18.11
C HIS A 186 2.45 -2.78 18.97
N PHE A 187 1.51 -1.90 18.66
CA PHE A 187 1.47 -0.56 19.26
C PHE A 187 0.08 -0.18 19.79
N SER A 188 -1.00 -0.72 19.21
CA SER A 188 -2.36 -0.25 19.51
C SER A 188 -2.78 -0.33 20.98
N MET A 189 -2.23 -1.27 21.75
CA MET A 189 -2.51 -1.39 23.20
C MET A 189 -2.02 -0.17 24.01
N ASN A 190 -1.11 0.62 23.47
CA ASN A 190 -0.63 1.85 24.11
C ASN A 190 -1.56 3.05 23.87
N PHE A 191 -2.59 2.90 23.04
CA PHE A 191 -3.48 3.97 22.62
C PHE A 191 -4.92 3.64 23.04
N GLY A 192 -5.42 4.35 24.05
CA GLY A 192 -6.73 4.14 24.63
C GLY A 192 -6.91 4.89 25.94
N SER A 193 -7.85 5.82 25.99
CA SER A 193 -8.19 6.56 27.21
C SER A 193 -8.78 5.64 28.28
N SER A 194 -8.17 5.61 29.46
CA SER A 194 -8.80 5.17 30.74
C SER A 194 -9.52 3.81 30.70
N GLY A 195 -8.93 2.81 30.04
CA GLY A 195 -9.46 1.44 30.02
C GLY A 195 -10.48 1.14 28.90
N SER A 196 -10.73 2.10 28.00
CA SER A 196 -11.51 1.92 26.77
C SER A 196 -10.59 1.62 25.58
N LEU A 197 -10.90 0.57 24.81
CA LEU A 197 -10.28 0.31 23.50
C LEU A 197 -10.72 1.33 22.43
N THR A 198 -11.77 2.10 22.69
CA THR A 198 -12.28 3.13 21.77
C THR A 198 -11.72 4.50 22.12
N LEU A 199 -11.33 5.25 21.10
CA LEU A 199 -10.77 6.59 21.26
C LEU A 199 -11.86 7.64 21.43
N ASP A 200 -11.53 8.76 22.07
CA ASP A 200 -12.43 9.91 22.19
C ASP A 200 -12.94 10.38 20.80
N PRO A 201 -14.24 10.71 20.63
CA PRO A 201 -14.77 11.15 19.34
C PRO A 201 -14.05 12.34 18.70
N GLY A 202 -13.65 13.35 19.48
CA GLY A 202 -12.94 14.53 18.98
C GLY A 202 -11.54 14.17 18.47
N ALA A 203 -10.83 13.32 19.22
CA ALA A 203 -9.54 12.78 18.80
C ALA A 203 -9.65 12.04 17.45
N ARG A 204 -10.60 11.10 17.32
CA ARG A 204 -10.81 10.36 16.07
C ARG A 204 -11.08 11.27 14.89
N ILE A 205 -11.99 12.23 15.04
CA ILE A 205 -12.34 13.17 13.96
C ILE A 205 -11.09 13.95 13.51
N THR A 206 -10.30 14.44 14.47
CA THR A 206 -9.07 15.19 14.18
C THR A 206 -8.06 14.35 13.40
N ILE A 207 -7.79 13.12 13.85
CA ILE A 207 -6.87 12.20 13.19
C ILE A 207 -7.34 11.90 11.76
N TRP A 208 -8.64 11.62 11.57
CA TRP A 208 -9.21 11.39 10.24
C TRP A 208 -9.08 12.61 9.32
N ILE A 209 -9.37 13.81 9.80
CA ILE A 209 -9.24 15.04 9.00
C ILE A 209 -7.80 15.20 8.51
N VAL A 210 -6.81 15.07 9.40
CA VAL A 210 -5.40 15.22 9.00
C VAL A 210 -5.00 14.16 7.99
N PHE A 211 -5.38 12.90 8.22
CA PHE A 211 -5.12 11.81 7.30
C PHE A 211 -5.76 12.06 5.92
N PHE A 212 -7.03 12.45 5.86
CA PHE A 212 -7.74 12.72 4.60
C PHE A 212 -7.12 13.89 3.83
N VAL A 213 -6.73 14.96 4.52
CA VAL A 213 -6.06 16.11 3.87
C VAL A 213 -4.76 15.66 3.22
N ILE A 214 -3.92 14.90 3.93
CA ILE A 214 -2.65 14.40 3.38
C ILE A 214 -2.89 13.46 2.21
N TRP A 215 -3.77 12.47 2.39
CA TRP A 215 -4.07 11.45 1.38
C TRP A 215 -4.63 12.08 0.10
N VAL A 216 -5.66 12.93 0.20
CA VAL A 216 -6.28 13.58 -0.96
C VAL A 216 -5.31 14.55 -1.64
N ALA A 217 -4.58 15.37 -0.88
CA ALA A 217 -3.62 16.31 -1.47
C ALA A 217 -2.53 15.59 -2.27
N MET A 218 -1.95 14.53 -1.72
CA MET A 218 -0.89 13.77 -2.38
C MET A 218 -1.40 12.97 -3.58
N GLU A 219 -2.56 12.33 -3.47
CA GLU A 219 -3.14 11.58 -4.58
C GLU A 219 -3.56 12.51 -5.73
N LEU A 220 -4.25 13.63 -5.44
CA LEU A 220 -4.63 14.60 -6.47
C LEU A 220 -3.40 15.24 -7.13
N ALA A 221 -2.33 15.50 -6.37
CA ALA A 221 -1.07 15.97 -6.94
C ALA A 221 -0.48 14.93 -7.89
N ALA A 222 -0.40 13.66 -7.47
CA ALA A 222 0.15 12.58 -8.26
C ALA A 222 -0.65 12.29 -9.55
N LEU A 223 -1.96 12.54 -9.53
CA LEU A 223 -2.83 12.46 -10.69
C LEU A 223 -2.79 13.72 -11.58
N GLY A 224 -2.03 14.74 -11.20
CA GLY A 224 -1.92 16.01 -11.91
C GLY A 224 -3.12 16.94 -11.73
N LYS A 225 -4.07 16.58 -10.86
CA LYS A 225 -5.30 17.34 -10.57
C LYS A 225 -5.07 18.49 -9.60
N LEU A 226 -3.94 18.48 -8.88
CA LEU A 226 -3.53 19.55 -7.98
C LEU A 226 -2.20 20.15 -8.45
N GLY A 227 -2.25 21.30 -9.13
CA GLY A 227 -1.07 22.04 -9.61
C GLY A 227 -0.33 21.41 -10.80
N GLY A 228 -0.86 20.34 -11.41
CA GLY A 228 -0.24 19.62 -12.53
C GLY A 228 0.95 18.74 -12.13
N TYR A 229 1.45 17.94 -13.08
CA TYR A 229 2.55 16.99 -12.81
C TYR A 229 3.90 17.64 -12.47
N ASP A 230 4.03 18.95 -12.70
CA ASP A 230 5.20 19.77 -12.40
C ASP A 230 4.90 20.86 -11.35
N GLY A 231 3.80 20.69 -10.61
CA GLY A 231 3.40 21.56 -9.50
C GLY A 231 4.30 21.41 -8.26
N PHE A 232 4.12 22.29 -7.28
CA PHE A 232 4.95 22.38 -6.09
C PHE A 232 5.05 21.06 -5.31
N LEU A 233 3.92 20.40 -5.04
CA LEU A 233 3.90 19.14 -4.29
C LEU A 233 4.64 18.02 -5.04
N ASN A 234 4.39 17.87 -6.35
CA ASN A 234 5.09 16.89 -7.18
C ASN A 234 6.60 17.12 -7.17
N LYS A 235 7.05 18.36 -7.38
CA LYS A 235 8.47 18.72 -7.38
C LYS A 235 9.16 18.48 -6.05
N THR A 236 8.45 18.81 -4.96
CA THR A 236 9.03 18.73 -3.62
C THR A 236 9.06 17.29 -3.12
N VAL A 237 7.98 16.54 -3.32
CA VAL A 237 7.73 15.27 -2.66
C VAL A 237 7.93 14.06 -3.58
N LEU A 238 7.53 14.14 -4.85
CA LEU A 238 7.41 12.97 -5.75
C LEU A 238 8.46 12.93 -6.89
N ASP A 239 9.24 13.99 -7.12
CA ASP A 239 10.29 14.00 -8.15
C ASP A 239 11.44 13.05 -7.86
N LYS A 240 11.91 13.06 -6.62
CA LYS A 240 13.08 12.28 -6.20
C LYS A 240 12.66 11.22 -5.21
N HIS A 241 13.05 9.97 -5.47
CA HIS A 241 12.77 8.85 -4.56
C HIS A 241 13.23 9.12 -3.13
N ARG A 242 14.38 9.78 -2.94
CA ARG A 242 14.90 10.15 -1.61
C ARG A 242 13.95 11.08 -0.85
N HIS A 243 13.34 12.04 -1.55
CA HIS A 243 12.34 12.92 -0.94
C HIS A 243 11.07 12.15 -0.64
N THR A 244 10.61 11.32 -1.57
CA THR A 244 9.43 10.46 -1.37
C THR A 244 9.59 9.57 -0.14
N ILE A 245 10.78 9.00 0.08
CA ILE A 245 11.08 8.23 1.30
C ILE A 245 11.00 9.12 2.54
N GLY A 246 11.69 10.27 2.52
CA GLY A 246 11.73 11.19 3.67
C GLY A 246 10.36 11.71 4.07
N TYR A 247 9.55 12.16 3.10
CA TYR A 247 8.18 12.60 3.34
C TYR A 247 7.25 11.45 3.70
N GLY A 248 7.43 10.25 3.13
CA GLY A 248 6.65 9.06 3.50
C GLY A 248 6.86 8.71 4.97
N LEU A 249 8.11 8.64 5.43
CA LEU A 249 8.45 8.43 6.84
C LEU A 249 7.97 9.58 7.73
N GLY A 250 8.10 10.83 7.27
CA GLY A 250 7.61 12.01 7.98
C GLY A 250 6.09 12.00 8.18
N ILE A 251 5.33 11.62 7.15
CA ILE A 251 3.88 11.45 7.23
C ILE A 251 3.53 10.35 8.24
N THR A 252 4.22 9.20 8.20
CA THR A 252 4.04 8.12 9.18
C THR A 252 4.26 8.62 10.60
N LEU A 253 5.35 9.37 10.83
CA LEU A 253 5.65 9.94 12.15
C LEU A 253 4.59 10.94 12.60
N VAL A 254 4.16 11.87 11.73
CA VAL A 254 3.11 12.84 12.04
C VAL A 254 1.82 12.12 12.43
N LEU A 255 1.40 11.13 11.63
CA LEU A 255 0.20 10.36 11.94
C LEU A 255 0.36 9.58 13.25
N TYR A 256 1.52 8.95 13.50
CA TYR A 256 1.80 8.25 14.75
C TYR A 256 1.71 9.18 15.96
N LEU A 257 2.35 10.35 15.90
CA LEU A 257 2.31 11.34 16.98
C LEU A 257 0.91 11.89 17.23
N LEU A 258 0.05 11.96 16.20
CA LEU A 258 -1.36 12.31 16.40
C LEU A 258 -2.10 11.26 17.22
N PHE A 259 -1.82 9.97 17.04
CA PHE A 259 -2.33 8.95 17.96
C PHE A 259 -1.74 9.18 19.36
N GLU A 260 -0.43 9.39 19.51
CA GLU A 260 0.20 9.59 20.84
C GLU A 260 -0.37 10.79 21.62
N ILE A 261 -0.69 11.87 20.93
CA ILE A 261 -1.13 13.12 21.57
C ILE A 261 -2.63 13.10 21.85
N LEU A 262 -3.42 12.43 21.01
CA LEU A 262 -4.88 12.54 21.03
C LEU A 262 -5.61 11.26 21.50
N ALA A 263 -4.96 10.09 21.45
CA ALA A 263 -5.59 8.77 21.61
C ALA A 263 -5.38 8.15 22.99
#